data_AF-A0A8C6TY52-F1
#
_entry.id   AF-A0A8C6TY52-F1
#
_cell.length_a   1.000
_cell.length_b   1.000
_cell.length_c   1.000
_cell.angle_alpha   90.00
_cell.angle_beta   90.00
_cell.angle_gamma   90.00
#
_symmetry.space_group_name_H-M   'P 1'
#
loop_
_entity.id
_entity.type
_entity.pdbx_description
1 polymer ?
#
loop_
_entity_poly.entity_id
_entity_poly.type
_entity_poly.pdbx_seq_one_letter_code
_entity_poly.pdbx_strand_id
1 'polypeptide(L)'
;MTEFWLISAPGEKTCQQTWDKMMAATTRPNVLSTNHKFSIPDLKVGTLDVLVGLSDELAKLDSFVEGVVKKVAQYMADVLEDSRDKVQENLLANGGSIIKCIESFDLVTYITRFQWDMAKYPIKQSLKNISEIVSKQVTQIDNDLKSRASAYNNLKGNLQNLERKNAGSLLTRSLADIVKKDDFVLDSEYLITLLVVVPKTSYPEWQKVYETLAEMVVPRSSNLLFEDHDSGLFSVTLFRKAMDDFKHKARENKFTVREFQYNEEEMKADKEEMTRLSTDKKKQFVITHCYWCTWISPFKLYIFPSQGPLVRWLKVNFSEAFIAWIHIKALRVFVESVLRYGLPVNFQAMLLQPNKKNMKKLREVLNDIYKHLDSSAAAIIDSAMDIPGLNLSQQEYYPYVYYKIDCNLLDFKP
;
A
#
# COMPACT_ATOMS: atom_id res chain seq x y z
N MET A 1 4.41 16.23 10.65
CA MET A 1 3.72 16.57 11.92
C MET A 1 2.24 16.51 11.62
N THR A 2 1.56 15.52 12.17
CA THR A 2 0.41 14.86 11.51
C THR A 2 -0.60 14.33 12.54
N GLU A 3 -0.39 14.64 13.83
CA GLU A 3 -1.33 14.31 14.88
C GLU A 3 -2.30 15.48 15.08
N PHE A 4 -3.58 15.18 15.08
CA PHE A 4 -4.66 16.11 15.43
C PHE A 4 -5.45 15.56 16.61
N TRP A 5 -5.93 16.48 17.45
CA TRP A 5 -6.79 16.22 18.58
C TRP A 5 -8.17 16.78 18.27
N LEU A 6 -9.15 15.90 18.10
CA LEU A 6 -10.53 16.28 17.93
C LEU A 6 -11.18 16.31 19.32
N ILE A 7 -11.59 17.49 19.75
CA ILE A 7 -12.24 17.69 21.04
C ILE A 7 -13.63 18.29 20.87
N SER A 8 -14.50 18.05 21.84
CA SER A 8 -15.79 18.71 21.94
C SER A 8 -16.05 19.15 23.37
N ALA A 9 -16.59 20.36 23.51
CA ALA A 9 -16.94 20.97 24.79
C ALA A 9 -18.36 21.57 24.71
N PRO A 10 -19.12 21.59 25.82
CA PRO A 10 -20.47 22.13 25.83
C PRO A 10 -20.47 23.64 25.58
N GLY A 11 -21.52 24.15 24.95
CA GLY A 11 -21.76 25.57 24.81
C GLY A 11 -22.28 26.14 26.13
N GLU A 12 -21.51 26.97 26.85
CA GLU A 12 -21.96 27.56 28.12
C GLU A 12 -23.21 28.45 27.91
N LYS A 13 -23.11 29.48 27.05
CA LYS A 13 -24.25 30.30 26.60
C LYS A 13 -24.41 30.28 25.09
N THR A 14 -23.30 30.23 24.35
CA THR A 14 -23.25 30.03 22.90
C THR A 14 -22.02 29.19 22.56
N CYS A 15 -22.10 28.37 21.51
CA CYS A 15 -20.94 27.60 21.01
C CYS A 15 -19.73 28.49 20.68
N GLN A 16 -19.99 29.72 20.25
CA GLN A 16 -18.96 30.71 19.92
C GLN A 16 -18.15 31.15 21.14
N GLN A 17 -18.79 31.33 22.30
CA GLN A 17 -18.07 31.70 23.53
C GLN A 17 -17.13 30.57 23.99
N THR A 18 -17.57 29.31 23.90
CA THR A 18 -16.70 28.16 24.20
C THR A 18 -15.48 28.13 23.28
N TRP A 19 -15.68 28.41 21.98
CA TRP A 19 -14.58 28.54 21.02
C TRP A 19 -13.60 29.67 21.40
N ASP A 20 -14.11 30.87 21.68
CA ASP A 20 -13.29 32.03 21.99
C ASP A 20 -12.51 31.86 23.31
N LYS A 21 -13.11 31.21 24.31
CA LYS A 21 -12.48 30.85 25.58
C LYS A 21 -11.32 29.87 25.37
N MET A 22 -11.53 28.82 24.59
CA MET A 22 -10.44 27.88 24.24
C MET A 22 -9.33 28.57 23.44
N MET A 23 -9.68 29.37 22.43
CA MET A 23 -8.71 30.13 21.63
C MET A 23 -7.88 31.08 22.50
N ALA A 24 -8.53 31.73 23.48
CA ALA A 24 -7.83 32.60 24.43
C ALA A 24 -6.77 31.85 25.24
N ALA A 25 -7.10 30.66 25.73
CA ALA A 25 -6.20 29.89 26.58
C ALA A 25 -5.08 29.17 25.81
N THR A 26 -5.33 28.76 24.57
CA THR A 26 -4.39 27.92 23.79
C THR A 26 -3.48 28.73 22.87
N THR A 27 -3.97 29.85 22.30
CA THR A 27 -3.22 30.65 21.31
C THR A 27 -2.52 31.86 21.94
N ARG A 28 -3.20 32.63 22.80
CA ARG A 28 -2.69 33.93 23.29
C ARG A 28 -1.48 33.86 24.24
N PRO A 29 -1.33 32.85 25.13
CA PRO A 29 -0.23 32.88 26.08
C PRO A 29 1.09 32.31 25.54
N ASN A 30 1.10 31.39 24.57
CA ASN A 30 2.32 30.71 24.07
C ASN A 30 2.17 29.93 22.74
N VAL A 31 1.10 30.12 21.95
CA VAL A 31 0.79 29.33 20.73
C VAL A 31 1.03 27.82 20.93
N LEU A 32 0.20 27.20 21.77
CA LEU A 32 0.34 25.79 22.15
C LEU A 32 -0.15 24.83 21.05
N SER A 33 -1.14 25.26 20.27
CA SER A 33 -1.74 24.52 19.15
C SER A 33 -2.31 25.44 18.06
N THR A 34 -2.42 24.92 16.84
CA THR A 34 -3.23 25.51 15.76
C THR A 34 -4.63 24.94 15.84
N ASN A 35 -5.65 25.78 15.95
CA ASN A 35 -7.02 25.33 16.18
C ASN A 35 -7.93 25.64 14.99
N HIS A 36 -8.81 24.71 14.64
CA HIS A 36 -9.84 24.86 13.61
C HIS A 36 -11.21 24.46 14.17
N LYS A 37 -12.27 25.13 13.71
CA LYS A 37 -13.63 24.70 14.02
C LYS A 37 -13.95 23.44 13.23
N PHE A 38 -14.61 22.48 13.87
CA PHE A 38 -15.04 21.25 13.23
C PHE A 38 -16.57 21.26 13.14
N SER A 39 -17.10 21.52 11.94
CA SER A 39 -18.53 21.71 11.71
C SER A 39 -19.25 20.35 11.61
N ILE A 40 -19.95 19.98 12.67
CA ILE A 40 -20.84 18.81 12.70
C ILE A 40 -22.28 19.32 12.55
N PRO A 41 -23.07 18.83 11.58
CA PRO A 41 -24.46 19.22 11.44
C PRO A 41 -25.34 18.59 12.52
N ASP A 42 -26.56 19.10 12.66
CA ASP A 42 -27.55 18.50 13.52
C ASP A 42 -28.02 17.16 12.94
N LEU A 43 -27.59 16.08 13.58
CA LEU A 43 -27.97 14.72 13.22
C LEU A 43 -29.17 14.26 14.04
N LYS A 44 -29.98 13.36 13.47
CA LYS A 44 -31.16 12.83 14.14
C LYS A 44 -30.77 11.97 15.35
N VAL A 45 -31.01 12.50 16.55
CA VAL A 45 -30.78 11.80 17.82
C VAL A 45 -31.88 10.74 18.04
N GLY A 46 -31.48 9.53 18.44
CA GLY A 46 -32.38 8.43 18.81
C GLY A 46 -32.72 8.41 20.30
N THR A 47 -33.08 7.23 20.83
CA THR A 47 -33.19 7.01 22.27
C THR A 47 -31.81 6.87 22.92
N LEU A 48 -31.71 7.14 24.22
CA LEU A 48 -30.46 7.01 24.97
C LEU A 48 -29.87 5.60 24.87
N ASP A 49 -30.71 4.57 25.01
CA ASP A 49 -30.33 3.16 24.87
C ASP A 49 -29.67 2.86 23.51
N VAL A 50 -30.26 3.36 22.42
CA VAL A 50 -29.69 3.22 21.07
C VAL A 50 -28.36 3.97 20.94
N LEU A 51 -28.19 5.13 21.58
CA LEU A 51 -26.94 5.88 21.55
C LEU A 51 -25.81 5.17 22.29
N VAL A 52 -26.11 4.55 23.44
CA VAL A 52 -25.11 3.78 24.22
C VAL A 52 -24.61 2.59 23.38
N GLY A 53 -25.52 1.79 22.82
CA GLY A 53 -25.14 0.68 21.93
C GLY A 53 -24.39 1.15 20.68
N LEU A 54 -24.79 2.28 20.10
CA LEU A 54 -24.12 2.85 18.93
C LEU A 54 -22.71 3.37 19.25
N SER A 55 -22.44 3.86 20.47
CA SER A 55 -21.10 4.32 20.85
C SER A 55 -20.06 3.19 20.76
N ASP A 56 -20.41 2.01 21.26
CA ASP A 56 -19.56 0.82 21.20
C ASP A 56 -19.37 0.32 19.75
N GLU A 57 -20.45 0.31 18.96
CA GLU A 57 -20.39 -0.07 17.54
C GLU A 57 -19.50 0.90 16.74
N LEU A 58 -19.64 2.20 16.96
CA LEU A 58 -18.82 3.22 16.31
C LEU A 58 -17.34 3.14 16.71
N ALA A 59 -17.03 2.74 17.95
CA ALA A 59 -15.66 2.54 18.39
C ALA A 59 -14.98 1.37 17.65
N LYS A 60 -15.70 0.26 17.48
CA LYS A 60 -15.23 -0.89 16.68
C LYS A 60 -15.09 -0.51 15.21
N LEU A 61 -16.07 0.22 14.67
CA LEU A 61 -16.05 0.67 13.28
C LEU A 61 -14.90 1.64 13.01
N ASP A 62 -14.63 2.61 13.88
CA ASP A 62 -13.49 3.54 13.74
C ASP A 62 -12.16 2.79 13.67
N SER A 63 -11.95 1.82 14.57
CA SER A 63 -10.73 0.99 14.60
C SER A 63 -10.58 0.15 13.32
N PHE A 64 -11.69 -0.41 12.84
CA PHE A 64 -11.71 -1.18 11.59
C PHE A 64 -11.39 -0.29 10.37
N VAL A 65 -12.05 0.88 10.26
CA VAL A 65 -11.84 1.81 9.14
C VAL A 65 -10.41 2.35 9.14
N GLU A 66 -9.85 2.70 10.30
CA GLU A 66 -8.44 3.10 10.43
C GLU A 66 -7.51 1.99 9.92
N GLY A 67 -7.77 0.73 10.30
CA GLY A 67 -7.02 -0.43 9.84
C GLY A 67 -7.05 -0.59 8.31
N VAL A 68 -8.22 -0.40 7.68
CA VAL A 68 -8.36 -0.47 6.22
C VAL A 68 -7.62 0.69 5.53
N VAL A 69 -7.74 1.92 6.03
CA VAL A 69 -7.03 3.09 5.48
C VAL A 69 -5.52 2.87 5.53
N LYS A 70 -4.98 2.42 6.67
CA LYS A 70 -3.54 2.10 6.81
C LYS A 70 -3.10 0.99 5.87
N LYS A 71 -3.93 -0.06 5.71
CA LYS A 71 -3.65 -1.17 4.80
C LYS A 71 -3.62 -0.74 3.33
N VAL A 72 -4.56 0.13 2.91
CA VAL A 72 -4.57 0.70 1.55
C VAL A 72 -3.35 1.58 1.33
N ALA A 73 -2.99 2.43 2.31
CA ALA A 73 -1.81 3.29 2.23
C ALA A 73 -0.52 2.47 2.12
N GLN A 74 -0.35 1.47 2.99
CA GLN A 74 0.82 0.58 2.98
C GLN A 74 0.92 -0.18 1.66
N TYR A 75 -0.20 -0.71 1.16
CA TYR A 75 -0.19 -1.42 -0.11
C TYR A 75 0.14 -0.50 -1.29
N MET A 76 -0.29 0.77 -1.25
CA MET A 76 0.14 1.77 -2.23
C MET A 76 1.66 2.00 -2.17
N ALA A 77 2.27 1.99 -0.98
CA ALA A 77 3.71 2.09 -0.81
C ALA A 77 4.47 0.87 -1.34
N ASP A 78 3.93 -0.34 -1.14
CA ASP A 78 4.51 -1.60 -1.63
C ASP A 78 4.37 -1.73 -3.16
N VAL A 79 3.29 -1.19 -3.72
CA VAL A 79 3.11 -1.14 -5.17
C VAL A 79 4.14 -0.16 -5.77
N LEU A 80 4.40 1.00 -5.16
CA LEU A 80 5.34 2.01 -5.63
C LEU A 80 6.81 1.80 -5.19
N GLU A 81 7.28 0.54 -5.14
CA GLU A 81 8.64 0.14 -4.69
C GLU A 81 9.78 1.00 -5.29
N ASP A 82 9.72 1.36 -6.59
CA ASP A 82 10.76 2.13 -7.29
C ASP A 82 10.62 3.66 -7.15
N SER A 83 9.59 4.15 -6.44
CA SER A 83 9.30 5.58 -6.28
C SER A 83 8.56 5.85 -4.96
N ARG A 84 9.11 5.36 -3.85
CA ARG A 84 8.55 5.55 -2.51
C ARG A 84 8.34 7.03 -2.15
N ASP A 85 9.22 7.91 -2.62
CA ASP A 85 9.10 9.36 -2.44
C ASP A 85 7.84 9.95 -3.09
N LYS A 86 7.26 9.27 -4.10
CA LYS A 86 6.02 9.68 -4.78
C LYS A 86 4.75 9.12 -4.11
N VAL A 87 4.86 8.24 -3.11
CA VAL A 87 3.70 7.64 -2.43
C VAL A 87 2.86 8.73 -1.76
N GLN A 88 3.52 9.69 -1.12
CA GLN A 88 2.87 10.80 -0.42
C GLN A 88 2.09 11.73 -1.37
N GLU A 89 2.50 11.82 -2.64
CA GLU A 89 1.81 12.59 -3.69
C GLU A 89 0.54 11.89 -4.21
N ASN A 90 0.38 10.61 -3.91
CA ASN A 90 -0.73 9.80 -4.41
C ASN A 90 -1.86 9.64 -3.39
N LEU A 91 -1.62 9.96 -2.11
CA LEU A 91 -2.59 9.86 -1.02
C LEU A 91 -3.34 11.20 -0.84
N LEU A 92 -4.29 11.48 -1.74
CA LEU A 92 -5.13 12.70 -1.73
C LEU A 92 -6.56 12.38 -1.26
N ALA A 93 -7.27 13.37 -0.69
CA ALA A 93 -8.68 13.25 -0.30
C ALA A 93 -9.57 14.20 -1.13
N ASN A 94 -10.80 13.78 -1.41
CA ASN A 94 -11.85 14.60 -2.05
C ASN A 94 -11.62 15.07 -3.49
N GLY A 95 -10.65 14.51 -4.22
CA GLY A 95 -10.45 14.88 -5.63
C GLY A 95 -10.16 16.37 -5.85
N GLY A 96 -9.62 17.06 -4.84
CA GLY A 96 -9.14 18.44 -4.95
C GLY A 96 -8.14 18.57 -6.11
N SER A 97 -8.20 19.68 -6.83
CA SER A 97 -7.44 19.97 -8.07
C SER A 97 -6.09 19.26 -8.11
N ILE A 98 -5.90 18.47 -9.18
CA ILE A 98 -4.71 17.69 -9.55
C ILE A 98 -3.55 18.63 -9.94
N ILE A 99 -3.23 19.59 -9.08
CA ILE A 99 -2.09 20.50 -9.15
C ILE A 99 -1.63 20.78 -7.71
N LYS A 100 -0.90 19.82 -7.13
CA LYS A 100 0.43 20.07 -6.56
C LYS A 100 1.04 18.75 -6.10
N CYS A 101 2.12 18.39 -6.79
CA CYS A 101 3.18 17.56 -6.25
C CYS A 101 3.67 18.16 -4.92
N ILE A 102 4.26 17.31 -4.08
CA ILE A 102 5.00 17.66 -2.87
C ILE A 102 4.13 17.90 -1.60
N GLU A 103 4.24 16.93 -0.68
CA GLU A 103 3.83 16.90 0.73
C GLU A 103 2.35 16.62 1.09
N SER A 104 2.19 16.07 2.30
CA SER A 104 0.97 15.74 3.09
C SER A 104 -0.03 16.89 3.31
N PHE A 105 -0.05 17.88 2.42
CA PHE A 105 -0.85 19.09 2.51
C PHE A 105 -2.35 18.84 2.31
N ASP A 106 -2.75 17.80 1.56
CA ASP A 106 -4.16 17.62 1.18
C ASP A 106 -5.03 16.96 2.26
N LEU A 107 -4.54 15.90 2.92
CA LEU A 107 -5.26 15.25 4.03
C LEU A 107 -5.43 16.21 5.22
N VAL A 108 -4.38 16.97 5.54
CA VAL A 108 -4.41 18.01 6.56
C VAL A 108 -5.39 19.12 6.17
N THR A 109 -5.39 19.54 4.91
CA THR A 109 -6.35 20.54 4.42
C THR A 109 -7.79 20.04 4.52
N TYR A 110 -8.03 18.77 4.18
CA TYR A 110 -9.36 18.17 4.30
C TYR A 110 -9.85 18.14 5.74
N ILE A 111 -9.03 17.69 6.70
CA ILE A 111 -9.43 17.65 8.12
C ILE A 111 -9.66 19.07 8.66
N THR A 112 -8.77 20.01 8.34
CA THR A 112 -8.85 21.41 8.84
C THR A 112 -10.01 22.21 8.22
N ARG A 113 -10.52 21.79 7.05
CA ARG A 113 -11.68 22.37 6.37
C ARG A 113 -12.83 21.36 6.21
N PHE A 114 -12.95 20.46 7.18
CA PHE A 114 -13.97 19.41 7.13
C PHE A 114 -15.37 20.01 6.98
N GLN A 115 -16.11 19.45 6.03
CA GLN A 115 -17.55 19.68 5.87
C GLN A 115 -18.22 18.33 5.73
N TRP A 116 -19.39 18.20 6.35
CA TRP A 116 -20.18 16.99 6.27
C TRP A 116 -20.70 16.74 4.86
N ASP A 117 -20.45 15.55 4.33
CA ASP A 117 -20.93 15.12 3.01
C ASP A 117 -22.41 14.72 3.09
N MET A 118 -23.28 15.69 2.84
CA MET A 118 -24.74 15.53 2.85
C MET A 118 -25.26 14.60 1.74
N ALA A 119 -24.50 14.42 0.66
CA ALA A 119 -24.89 13.60 -0.47
C ALA A 119 -24.66 12.12 -0.16
N LYS A 120 -23.53 11.78 0.46
CA LYS A 120 -23.20 10.41 0.87
C LYS A 120 -23.83 10.01 2.21
N TYR A 121 -23.92 10.96 3.15
CA TYR A 121 -24.41 10.71 4.51
C TYR A 121 -25.56 11.67 4.86
N PRO A 122 -26.80 11.38 4.43
CA PRO A 122 -27.91 12.30 4.62
C PRO A 122 -28.30 12.47 6.10
N ILE A 123 -28.28 13.71 6.61
CA ILE A 123 -28.59 14.05 8.02
C ILE A 123 -30.00 13.68 8.49
N LYS A 124 -30.92 13.42 7.54
CA LYS A 124 -32.30 12.99 7.83
C LYS A 124 -32.40 11.52 8.23
N GLN A 125 -31.39 10.71 7.93
CA GLN A 125 -31.36 9.29 8.29
C GLN A 125 -30.99 9.09 9.76
N SER A 126 -31.27 7.91 10.31
CA SER A 126 -30.81 7.55 11.65
C SER A 126 -29.28 7.40 11.68
N LEU A 127 -28.66 7.68 12.82
CA LEU A 127 -27.22 7.51 13.01
C LEU A 127 -26.77 6.08 12.70
N LYS A 128 -27.57 5.07 13.08
CA LYS A 128 -27.35 3.66 12.78
C LYS A 128 -27.29 3.38 11.27
N ASN A 129 -28.21 3.94 10.50
CA ASN A 129 -28.18 3.76 9.04
C ASN A 129 -26.92 4.38 8.43
N ILE A 130 -26.50 5.56 8.92
CA ILE A 130 -25.28 6.22 8.44
C ILE A 130 -24.05 5.35 8.75
N SER A 131 -23.93 4.80 9.96
CA SER A 131 -22.82 3.90 10.33
C SER A 131 -22.82 2.61 9.49
N GLU A 132 -23.99 2.05 9.18
CA GLU A 132 -24.11 0.88 8.30
C GLU A 132 -23.68 1.17 6.86
N ILE A 133 -24.02 2.36 6.31
CA ILE A 133 -23.57 2.80 4.98
C ILE A 133 -22.04 2.84 4.93
N VAL A 134 -21.41 3.47 5.94
CA VAL A 134 -19.94 3.54 6.03
C VAL A 134 -19.34 2.14 6.16
N SER A 135 -19.88 1.30 7.04
CA SER A 135 -19.40 -0.08 7.25
C SER A 135 -19.42 -0.90 5.96
N LYS A 136 -20.52 -0.84 5.19
CA LYS A 136 -20.64 -1.53 3.89
C LYS A 136 -19.63 -0.99 2.88
N GLN A 137 -19.49 0.33 2.77
CA GLN A 137 -18.54 0.97 1.86
C GLN A 137 -17.09 0.51 2.15
N VAL A 138 -16.66 0.59 3.41
CA VAL A 138 -15.28 0.26 3.79
C VAL A 138 -15.01 -1.24 3.71
N THR A 139 -16.01 -2.09 4.03
CA THR A 139 -15.91 -3.54 3.84
C THR A 139 -15.74 -3.92 2.36
N GLN A 140 -16.47 -3.25 1.46
CA GLN A 140 -16.31 -3.45 0.03
C GLN A 140 -14.89 -3.06 -0.42
N ILE A 141 -14.37 -1.93 0.07
CA ILE A 141 -13.00 -1.47 -0.22
C ILE A 141 -11.96 -2.51 0.25
N ASP A 142 -12.07 -3.07 1.45
CA ASP A 142 -11.12 -4.10 1.94
C ASP A 142 -11.19 -5.41 1.14
N ASN A 143 -12.40 -5.85 0.75
CA ASN A 143 -12.56 -7.05 -0.06
C ASN A 143 -11.98 -6.88 -1.48
N ASP A 144 -12.26 -5.75 -2.12
CA ASP A 144 -11.73 -5.42 -3.45
C ASP A 144 -10.20 -5.26 -3.41
N LEU A 145 -9.66 -4.66 -2.34
CA LEU A 145 -8.21 -4.55 -2.12
C LEU A 145 -7.59 -5.95 -2.03
N LYS A 146 -8.14 -6.85 -1.23
CA LYS A 146 -7.63 -8.23 -1.08
C LYS A 146 -7.61 -8.98 -2.42
N SER A 147 -8.69 -8.88 -3.20
CA SER A 147 -8.82 -9.53 -4.50
C SER A 147 -7.78 -9.00 -5.50
N ARG A 148 -7.69 -7.67 -5.64
CA ARG A 148 -6.71 -7.02 -6.54
C ARG A 148 -5.28 -7.26 -6.11
N ALA A 149 -5.02 -7.23 -4.80
CA ALA A 149 -3.70 -7.46 -4.26
C ALA A 149 -3.20 -8.89 -4.49
N SER A 150 -4.08 -9.89 -4.32
CA SER A 150 -3.79 -11.28 -4.65
C SER A 150 -3.43 -11.45 -6.13
N ALA A 151 -4.24 -10.88 -7.04
CA ALA A 151 -3.98 -10.95 -8.48
C ALA A 151 -2.63 -10.31 -8.85
N TYR A 152 -2.31 -9.14 -8.30
CA TYR A 152 -1.04 -8.46 -8.55
C TYR A 152 0.16 -9.22 -7.95
N ASN A 153 0.03 -9.75 -6.74
CA ASN A 153 1.09 -10.51 -6.09
C ASN A 153 1.38 -11.84 -6.80
N ASN A 154 0.35 -12.51 -7.33
CA ASN A 154 0.53 -13.70 -8.16
C ASN A 154 1.29 -13.38 -9.46
N LEU A 155 0.94 -12.28 -10.13
CA LEU A 155 1.65 -11.81 -11.31
C LEU A 155 3.13 -11.49 -10.99
N LYS A 156 3.38 -10.77 -9.89
CA LYS A 156 4.72 -10.44 -9.41
C LYS A 156 5.53 -11.69 -9.07
N GLY A 157 4.92 -12.65 -8.37
CA GLY A 157 5.55 -13.92 -8.01
C GLY A 157 5.91 -14.77 -9.22
N ASN A 158 5.00 -14.88 -10.19
CA ASN A 158 5.26 -15.60 -11.44
C ASN A 158 6.41 -14.98 -12.23
N LEU A 159 6.44 -13.65 -12.35
CA LEU A 159 7.53 -12.94 -13.01
C LEU A 159 8.86 -13.16 -12.28
N GLN A 160 8.89 -13.04 -10.95
CA GLN A 160 10.09 -13.25 -10.16
C GLN A 160 10.62 -14.68 -10.28
N ASN A 161 9.72 -15.67 -10.36
CA ASN A 161 10.10 -17.07 -10.58
C ASN A 161 10.76 -17.28 -11.95
N LEU A 162 10.25 -16.65 -13.01
CA LEU A 162 10.88 -16.69 -14.34
C LEU A 162 12.22 -15.93 -14.37
N GLU A 163 12.29 -14.77 -13.73
CA GLU A 163 13.54 -14.00 -13.59
C GLU A 163 14.62 -14.84 -12.88
N ARG A 164 14.25 -15.57 -11.82
CA ARG A 164 15.17 -16.48 -11.11
C ARG A 164 15.62 -17.67 -11.95
N LYS A 165 14.79 -18.19 -12.85
CA LYS A 165 15.20 -19.26 -13.78
C LYS A 165 16.23 -18.76 -14.80
N ASN A 166 16.17 -17.48 -15.16
CA ASN A 166 17.08 -16.86 -16.12
C ASN A 166 18.33 -16.26 -15.44
N ALA A 167 18.29 -16.07 -14.12
CA ALA A 167 19.42 -15.58 -13.32
C ALA A 167 20.18 -16.74 -12.66
N GLY A 168 21.52 -16.67 -12.64
CA GLY A 168 22.38 -17.65 -11.95
C GLY A 168 23.63 -18.02 -12.73
N SER A 169 24.40 -18.96 -12.21
CA SER A 169 25.56 -19.55 -12.91
C SER A 169 25.10 -20.39 -14.10
N LEU A 170 25.96 -20.55 -15.11
CA LEU A 170 25.76 -21.43 -16.27
C LEU A 170 25.35 -22.86 -15.92
N LEU A 171 25.67 -23.33 -14.71
CA LEU A 171 25.28 -24.63 -14.21
C LEU A 171 23.78 -24.79 -13.93
N THR A 172 23.07 -23.70 -13.62
CA THR A 172 21.66 -23.76 -13.17
C THR A 172 20.71 -22.88 -13.97
N ARG A 173 21.19 -21.78 -14.56
CA ARG A 173 20.35 -20.87 -15.34
C ARG A 173 19.81 -21.53 -16.60
N SER A 174 18.70 -21.01 -17.10
CA SER A 174 18.23 -21.31 -18.46
C SER A 174 19.31 -20.92 -19.48
N LEU A 175 19.49 -21.77 -20.48
CA LEU A 175 20.43 -21.54 -21.60
C LEU A 175 19.71 -20.96 -22.83
N ALA A 176 18.38 -20.84 -22.78
CA ALA A 176 17.54 -20.41 -23.90
C ALA A 176 17.84 -18.97 -24.36
N ASP A 177 18.41 -18.12 -23.50
CA ASP A 177 18.81 -16.76 -23.86
C ASP A 177 20.27 -16.66 -24.34
N ILE A 178 21.04 -17.74 -24.21
CA ILE A 178 22.46 -17.81 -24.58
C ILE A 178 22.66 -18.47 -25.95
N VAL A 179 21.99 -19.61 -26.17
CA VAL A 179 22.27 -20.47 -27.33
C VAL A 179 21.45 -20.07 -28.55
N LYS A 180 22.03 -20.28 -29.73
CA LYS A 180 21.41 -19.98 -31.04
C LYS A 180 21.21 -21.26 -31.84
N LYS A 181 20.36 -21.17 -32.87
CA LYS A 181 20.11 -22.26 -33.82
C LYS A 181 21.40 -22.79 -34.45
N ASP A 182 22.30 -21.89 -34.83
CA ASP A 182 23.55 -22.21 -35.52
C ASP A 182 24.55 -22.99 -34.65
N ASP A 183 24.36 -23.00 -33.33
CA ASP A 183 25.23 -23.70 -32.39
C ASP A 183 24.95 -25.22 -32.37
N PHE A 184 23.84 -25.69 -32.95
CA PHE A 184 23.40 -27.08 -32.91
C PHE A 184 23.30 -27.71 -34.29
N VAL A 185 23.68 -28.98 -34.38
CA VAL A 185 23.36 -29.83 -35.53
C VAL A 185 21.94 -30.39 -35.35
N LEU A 186 20.97 -29.78 -36.03
CA LEU A 186 19.56 -30.19 -36.02
C LEU A 186 19.29 -31.30 -37.05
N ASP A 187 18.22 -32.07 -36.83
CA ASP A 187 17.68 -33.10 -37.75
C ASP A 187 18.67 -34.19 -38.19
N SER A 188 19.75 -34.42 -37.43
CA SER A 188 20.67 -35.52 -37.67
C SER A 188 20.27 -36.78 -36.89
N GLU A 189 20.17 -37.90 -37.61
CA GLU A 189 19.94 -39.22 -37.05
C GLU A 189 21.14 -39.69 -36.21
N TYR A 190 22.36 -39.31 -36.59
CA TYR A 190 23.59 -39.86 -36.01
C TYR A 190 24.34 -38.88 -35.12
N LEU A 191 24.24 -37.58 -35.38
CA LEU A 191 24.97 -36.54 -34.65
C LEU A 191 24.08 -35.87 -33.61
N ILE A 192 24.70 -35.45 -32.52
CA ILE A 192 24.09 -34.63 -31.47
C ILE A 192 25.12 -33.61 -31.00
N THR A 193 24.65 -32.39 -30.72
CA THR A 193 25.45 -31.36 -30.07
C THR A 193 25.12 -31.33 -28.57
N LEU A 194 26.16 -31.44 -27.74
CA LEU A 194 26.06 -31.29 -26.29
C LEU A 194 26.62 -29.95 -25.85
N LEU A 195 26.11 -29.44 -24.74
CA LEU A 195 26.62 -28.24 -24.09
C LEU A 195 27.42 -28.64 -22.84
N VAL A 196 28.61 -28.08 -22.69
CA VAL A 196 29.53 -28.43 -21.60
C VAL A 196 29.97 -27.17 -20.89
N VAL A 197 29.78 -27.15 -19.58
CA VAL A 197 30.26 -26.10 -18.69
C VAL A 197 31.65 -26.48 -18.22
N VAL A 198 32.62 -25.62 -18.54
CA VAL A 198 34.05 -25.82 -18.25
C VAL A 198 34.51 -24.67 -17.35
N PRO A 199 35.18 -24.94 -16.22
CA PRO A 199 35.79 -23.90 -15.41
C PRO A 199 36.86 -23.13 -16.19
N LYS A 200 36.96 -21.81 -15.96
CA LYS A 200 37.90 -20.94 -16.68
C LYS A 200 39.36 -21.37 -16.55
N THR A 201 39.72 -21.93 -15.39
CA THR A 201 41.04 -22.49 -15.11
C THR A 201 41.41 -23.67 -16.00
N SER A 202 40.41 -24.39 -16.54
CA SER A 202 40.59 -25.64 -17.28
C SER A 202 40.31 -25.51 -18.78
N TYR A 203 40.14 -24.30 -19.32
CA TYR A 203 39.99 -24.11 -20.77
C TYR A 203 41.13 -24.71 -21.61
N PRO A 204 42.42 -24.53 -21.24
CA PRO A 204 43.52 -25.09 -22.04
C PRO A 204 43.54 -26.62 -22.03
N GLU A 205 43.07 -27.23 -20.93
CA GLU A 205 42.94 -28.67 -20.79
C GLU A 205 41.77 -29.20 -21.62
N TRP A 206 40.61 -28.53 -21.54
CA TRP A 206 39.44 -28.84 -22.35
C TRP A 206 39.78 -28.93 -23.85
N GLN A 207 40.42 -27.90 -24.39
CA GLN A 207 40.80 -27.82 -25.81
C GLN A 207 41.75 -28.94 -26.26
N LYS A 208 42.56 -29.49 -25.35
CA LYS A 208 43.47 -30.61 -25.65
C LYS A 208 42.78 -31.96 -25.54
N VAL A 209 41.84 -32.10 -24.61
CA VAL A 209 41.34 -33.42 -24.17
C VAL A 209 40.01 -33.77 -24.84
N TYR A 210 39.15 -32.79 -25.17
CA TYR A 210 37.76 -33.06 -25.56
C TYR A 210 37.61 -34.00 -26.77
N GLU A 211 38.52 -33.92 -27.75
CA GLU A 211 38.52 -34.77 -28.96
C GLU A 211 38.81 -36.23 -28.66
N THR A 212 39.50 -36.50 -27.55
CA THR A 212 39.93 -37.85 -27.13
C THR A 212 39.12 -38.42 -25.98
N LEU A 213 38.15 -37.66 -25.44
CA LEU A 213 37.28 -38.14 -24.37
C LEU A 213 36.50 -39.38 -24.83
N ALA A 214 35.94 -39.37 -26.04
CA ALA A 214 35.27 -40.53 -26.61
C ALA A 214 35.67 -40.71 -28.09
N GLU A 215 35.60 -41.94 -28.59
CA GLU A 215 36.08 -42.27 -29.95
C GLU A 215 35.31 -41.56 -31.06
N MET A 216 34.00 -41.36 -30.89
CA MET A 216 33.12 -40.78 -31.91
C MET A 216 32.82 -39.28 -31.66
N VAL A 217 33.84 -38.51 -31.27
CA VAL A 217 33.75 -37.04 -31.15
C VAL A 217 34.20 -36.40 -32.48
N VAL A 218 33.49 -35.37 -32.93
CA VAL A 218 33.86 -34.65 -34.16
C VAL A 218 35.01 -33.68 -33.83
N PRO A 219 36.19 -33.80 -34.45
CA PRO A 219 37.31 -32.89 -34.20
C PRO A 219 36.99 -31.47 -34.65
N ARG A 220 37.61 -30.48 -33.99
CA ARG A 220 37.40 -29.03 -34.19
C ARG A 220 35.93 -28.59 -34.12
N SER A 221 35.08 -29.34 -33.42
CA SER A 221 33.66 -29.01 -33.26
C SER A 221 33.37 -28.13 -32.04
N SER A 222 34.33 -27.95 -31.13
CA SER A 222 34.07 -27.23 -29.90
C SER A 222 34.18 -25.71 -30.05
N ASN A 223 33.10 -24.99 -29.74
CA ASN A 223 33.05 -23.53 -29.78
C ASN A 223 32.61 -22.98 -28.41
N LEU A 224 33.23 -21.87 -27.99
CA LEU A 224 32.79 -21.12 -26.80
C LEU A 224 31.56 -20.27 -27.16
N LEU A 225 30.42 -20.56 -26.52
CA LEU A 225 29.16 -19.85 -26.77
C LEU A 225 28.99 -18.63 -25.85
N PHE A 226 29.34 -18.79 -24.57
CA PHE A 226 29.20 -17.76 -23.56
C PHE A 226 30.19 -17.99 -22.41
N GLU A 227 30.65 -16.90 -21.80
CA GLU A 227 31.54 -16.93 -20.64
C GLU A 227 30.93 -16.12 -19.50
N ASP A 228 30.86 -16.72 -18.31
CA ASP A 228 30.53 -16.02 -17.07
C ASP A 228 31.82 -15.68 -16.26
N HIS A 229 31.70 -15.28 -15.00
CA HIS A 229 32.85 -14.92 -14.19
C HIS A 229 33.78 -16.11 -13.86
N ASP A 230 33.25 -17.35 -13.83
CA ASP A 230 33.93 -18.54 -13.28
C ASP A 230 34.07 -19.68 -14.30
N SER A 231 33.15 -19.77 -15.27
CA SER A 231 33.02 -20.87 -16.22
C SER A 231 32.61 -20.40 -17.63
N GLY A 232 32.90 -21.24 -18.62
CA GLY A 232 32.49 -21.07 -20.01
C GLY A 232 31.56 -22.18 -20.46
N LEU A 233 30.59 -21.82 -21.30
CA LEU A 233 29.70 -22.76 -21.97
C LEU A 233 30.25 -23.07 -23.36
N PHE A 234 30.63 -24.32 -23.59
CA PHE A 234 31.11 -24.81 -24.87
C PHE A 234 30.07 -25.71 -25.52
N SER A 235 29.95 -25.63 -26.85
CA SER A 235 29.29 -26.69 -27.64
C SER A 235 30.30 -27.76 -28.03
N VAL A 236 29.85 -29.00 -28.23
CA VAL A 236 30.62 -30.11 -28.83
C VAL A 236 29.67 -30.98 -29.64
N THR A 237 30.06 -31.35 -30.85
CA THR A 237 29.29 -32.29 -31.67
C THR A 237 29.94 -33.66 -31.65
N LEU A 238 29.14 -34.69 -31.40
CA LEU A 238 29.56 -36.09 -31.38
C LEU A 238 28.46 -37.01 -31.89
N PHE A 239 28.78 -38.29 -32.09
CA PHE A 239 27.78 -39.29 -32.45
C PHE A 239 26.92 -39.66 -31.24
N ARG A 240 25.60 -39.83 -31.45
CA ARG A 240 24.63 -40.19 -30.40
C ARG A 240 25.05 -41.43 -29.61
N LYS A 241 25.67 -42.42 -30.26
CA LYS A 241 26.16 -43.66 -29.62
C LYS A 241 27.24 -43.42 -28.56
N ALA A 242 28.02 -42.35 -28.67
CA ALA A 242 29.09 -42.01 -27.73
C ALA A 242 28.65 -41.02 -26.64
N MET A 243 27.36 -40.62 -26.61
CA MET A 243 26.87 -39.59 -25.70
C MET A 243 27.12 -39.92 -24.22
N ASP A 244 26.80 -41.15 -23.79
CA ASP A 244 26.89 -41.52 -22.38
C ASP A 244 28.34 -41.72 -21.93
N ASP A 245 29.19 -42.30 -22.78
CA ASP A 245 30.64 -42.43 -22.53
C ASP A 245 31.31 -41.05 -22.42
N PHE A 246 30.94 -40.12 -23.32
CA PHE A 246 31.41 -38.75 -23.27
C PHE A 246 30.97 -38.04 -21.98
N LYS A 247 29.69 -38.17 -21.59
CA LYS A 247 29.18 -37.59 -20.33
C LYS A 247 29.91 -38.14 -19.11
N HIS A 248 30.23 -39.44 -19.09
CA HIS A 248 30.94 -40.07 -17.97
C HIS A 248 32.37 -39.51 -17.84
N LYS A 249 33.14 -39.55 -18.92
CA LYS A 249 34.54 -39.09 -18.92
C LYS A 249 34.66 -37.57 -18.79
N ALA A 250 33.68 -36.81 -19.27
CA ALA A 250 33.60 -35.37 -19.01
C ALA A 250 33.50 -35.11 -17.49
N ARG A 251 32.66 -35.86 -16.76
CA ARG A 251 32.53 -35.72 -15.30
C ARG A 251 33.80 -36.11 -14.56
N GLU A 252 34.52 -37.14 -15.01
CA GLU A 252 35.82 -37.53 -14.43
C GLU A 252 36.85 -36.39 -14.52
N ASN A 253 36.83 -35.65 -15.63
CA ASN A 253 37.68 -34.47 -15.85
C ASN A 253 37.07 -33.16 -15.28
N LYS A 254 36.05 -33.26 -14.42
CA LYS A 254 35.34 -32.13 -13.78
C LYS A 254 34.64 -31.18 -14.76
N PHE A 255 34.33 -31.62 -15.97
CA PHE A 255 33.49 -30.91 -16.92
C PHE A 255 32.03 -31.32 -16.72
N THR A 256 31.13 -30.34 -16.67
CA THR A 256 29.70 -30.62 -16.44
C THR A 256 28.93 -30.51 -17.74
N VAL A 257 28.41 -31.63 -18.24
CA VAL A 257 27.55 -31.64 -19.44
C VAL A 257 26.13 -31.22 -19.05
N ARG A 258 25.61 -30.16 -19.69
CA ARG A 258 24.23 -29.67 -19.53
C ARG A 258 23.35 -30.38 -20.55
N GLU A 259 22.32 -31.05 -20.05
CA GLU A 259 21.28 -31.63 -20.91
C GLU A 259 20.40 -30.50 -21.42
N PHE A 260 20.46 -30.27 -22.72
CA PHE A 260 19.69 -29.24 -23.40
C PHE A 260 19.28 -29.74 -24.77
N GLN A 261 17.99 -29.69 -25.05
CA GLN A 261 17.45 -30.00 -26.37
C GLN A 261 16.98 -28.69 -26.99
N TYR A 262 17.56 -28.34 -28.15
CA TYR A 262 17.17 -27.12 -28.84
C TYR A 262 15.76 -27.28 -29.41
N ASN A 263 14.81 -26.50 -28.89
CA ASN A 263 13.46 -26.38 -29.42
C ASN A 263 13.12 -24.90 -29.61
N GLU A 264 13.03 -24.47 -30.87
CA GLU A 264 12.77 -23.07 -31.23
C GLU A 264 11.39 -22.59 -30.75
N GLU A 265 10.38 -23.48 -30.74
CA GLU A 265 9.02 -23.15 -30.33
C GLU A 265 8.94 -22.92 -28.82
N GLU A 266 9.53 -23.81 -28.01
CA GLU A 266 9.55 -23.68 -26.55
C GLU A 266 10.34 -22.45 -26.09
N MET A 267 11.53 -22.22 -26.67
CA MET A 267 12.36 -21.07 -26.32
C MET A 267 11.67 -19.74 -26.66
N LYS A 268 10.95 -19.69 -27.77
CA LYS A 268 10.17 -18.52 -28.16
C LYS A 268 8.97 -18.33 -27.22
N ALA A 269 8.26 -19.41 -26.88
CA ALA A 269 7.13 -19.36 -25.94
C ALA A 269 7.55 -18.85 -24.56
N ASP A 270 8.67 -19.33 -24.01
CA ASP A 270 9.21 -18.87 -22.72
C ASP A 270 9.57 -17.38 -22.74
N LYS A 271 10.21 -16.91 -23.82
CA LYS A 271 10.58 -15.50 -23.99
C LYS A 271 9.36 -14.60 -24.18
N GLU A 272 8.36 -15.08 -24.92
CA GLU A 272 7.09 -14.38 -25.10
C GLU A 272 6.32 -14.31 -23.78
N GLU A 273 6.28 -15.39 -23.00
CA GLU A 273 5.65 -15.41 -21.69
C GLU A 273 6.32 -14.43 -20.72
N MET A 274 7.66 -14.42 -20.65
CA MET A 274 8.42 -13.48 -19.83
C MET A 274 8.13 -12.02 -20.23
N THR A 275 8.10 -11.74 -21.53
CA THR A 275 7.79 -10.40 -22.05
C THR A 275 6.34 -10.01 -21.76
N ARG A 276 5.40 -10.95 -21.89
CA ARG A 276 3.98 -10.77 -21.59
C ARG A 276 3.78 -10.44 -20.12
N LEU A 277 4.36 -11.21 -19.20
CA LEU A 277 4.24 -10.99 -17.75
C LEU A 277 4.90 -9.67 -17.31
N SER A 278 6.06 -9.33 -17.87
CA SER A 278 6.72 -8.03 -17.62
C SER A 278 5.86 -6.86 -18.11
N THR A 279 5.26 -7.00 -19.30
CA THR A 279 4.38 -5.99 -19.87
C THR A 279 3.09 -5.87 -19.06
N ASP A 280 2.48 -6.98 -18.65
CA ASP A 280 1.26 -6.97 -17.86
C ASP A 280 1.51 -6.38 -16.46
N LYS A 281 2.66 -6.65 -15.84
CA LYS A 281 3.09 -5.96 -14.62
C LYS A 281 3.16 -4.46 -14.88
N LYS A 282 3.87 -4.01 -15.93
CA LYS A 282 3.99 -2.58 -16.29
C LYS A 282 2.63 -1.92 -16.58
N LYS A 283 1.69 -2.61 -17.24
CA LYS A 283 0.33 -2.08 -17.51
C LYS A 283 -0.45 -1.79 -16.22
N GLN A 284 -0.21 -2.54 -15.15
CA GLN A 284 -0.82 -2.25 -13.84
C GLN A 284 -0.30 -0.94 -13.23
N PHE A 285 0.88 -0.47 -13.68
CA PHE A 285 1.58 0.72 -13.16
C PHE A 285 1.48 1.96 -14.03
N VAL A 286 1.62 1.82 -15.34
CA VAL A 286 1.78 2.91 -16.30
C VAL A 286 0.81 2.68 -17.44
N ILE A 287 -0.07 3.64 -17.69
CA ILE A 287 -0.81 3.63 -18.95
C ILE A 287 0.14 4.10 -20.05
N THR A 288 0.30 3.22 -21.03
CA THR A 288 0.79 3.45 -22.37
C THR A 288 0.39 4.85 -22.84
N HIS A 289 1.34 5.63 -23.37
CA HIS A 289 1.04 6.88 -24.07
C HIS A 289 -0.18 6.65 -24.97
N CYS A 290 -1.25 7.40 -24.75
CA CYS A 290 -2.38 7.44 -25.67
C CYS A 290 -1.86 8.15 -26.93
N TYR A 291 -1.33 7.39 -27.89
CA TYR A 291 -0.84 7.88 -29.19
C TYR A 291 -1.96 8.44 -30.09
N TRP A 292 -3.12 8.80 -29.54
CA TRP A 292 -4.26 9.40 -30.24
C TRP A 292 -4.61 10.82 -29.75
N CYS A 293 -3.72 11.47 -28.98
CA CYS A 293 -3.88 12.89 -28.61
C CYS A 293 -3.09 13.88 -29.47
N THR A 294 -2.30 13.41 -30.43
CA THR A 294 -1.75 14.29 -31.47
C THR A 294 -2.79 14.45 -32.57
N TRP A 295 -3.34 15.66 -32.73
CA TRP A 295 -3.97 16.22 -33.94
C TRP A 295 -5.31 16.98 -33.78
N ILE A 296 -5.84 17.27 -32.58
CA ILE A 296 -6.98 18.23 -32.48
C ILE A 296 -6.93 19.07 -31.18
N SER A 297 -6.00 20.02 -31.06
CA SER A 297 -6.20 21.33 -30.37
C SER A 297 -4.88 22.07 -30.09
N PRO A 298 -4.84 23.41 -30.26
CA PRO A 298 -3.71 24.25 -29.83
C PRO A 298 -3.73 24.57 -28.32
N PHE A 299 -4.78 24.14 -27.60
CA PHE A 299 -4.79 24.17 -26.14
C PHE A 299 -3.90 23.05 -25.61
N LYS A 300 -2.76 23.44 -25.03
CA LYS A 300 -1.83 22.59 -24.30
C LYS A 300 -2.51 22.06 -23.02
N LEU A 301 -3.52 21.21 -23.19
CA LEU A 301 -4.08 20.43 -22.11
C LEU A 301 -3.00 19.41 -21.76
N TYR A 302 -2.30 19.64 -20.65
CA TYR A 302 -1.39 18.67 -20.06
C TYR A 302 -2.23 17.43 -19.71
N ILE A 303 -2.34 16.50 -20.66
CA ILE A 303 -2.90 15.18 -20.42
C ILE A 303 -1.84 14.45 -19.61
N PHE A 304 -2.00 14.53 -18.30
CA PHE A 304 -1.17 13.91 -17.29
C PHE A 304 -0.96 12.42 -17.59
N PRO A 305 0.20 11.85 -17.25
CA PRO A 305 0.41 10.41 -17.36
C PRO A 305 -0.64 9.72 -16.50
N SER A 306 -1.60 9.05 -17.15
CA SER A 306 -2.63 8.32 -16.46
C SER A 306 -1.96 7.13 -15.76
N GLN A 307 -2.00 7.15 -14.43
CA GLN A 307 -1.42 6.07 -13.64
C GLN A 307 -2.16 4.76 -13.94
N GLY A 308 -1.46 3.63 -13.83
CA GLY A 308 -2.00 2.32 -14.12
C GLY A 308 -3.28 2.02 -13.34
N PRO A 309 -4.14 1.10 -13.84
CA PRO A 309 -5.47 0.85 -13.27
C PRO A 309 -5.45 0.54 -11.77
N LEU A 310 -4.43 -0.19 -11.29
CA LEU A 310 -4.28 -0.54 -9.89
C LEU A 310 -4.00 0.70 -9.03
N VAL A 311 -3.03 1.54 -9.43
CA VAL A 311 -2.67 2.74 -8.68
C VAL A 311 -3.83 3.74 -8.67
N ARG A 312 -4.49 3.95 -9.81
CA ARG A 312 -5.68 4.81 -9.88
C ARG A 312 -6.79 4.31 -8.93
N TRP A 313 -7.04 3.00 -8.92
CA TRP A 313 -8.01 2.41 -8.01
C TRP A 313 -7.62 2.62 -6.55
N LEU A 314 -6.35 2.39 -6.18
CA LEU A 314 -5.86 2.59 -4.82
C LEU A 314 -6.03 4.04 -4.36
N LYS A 315 -5.75 5.03 -5.21
CA LYS A 315 -5.95 6.46 -4.91
C LYS A 315 -7.40 6.80 -4.57
N VAL A 316 -8.32 6.41 -5.45
CA VAL A 316 -9.75 6.70 -5.28
C VAL A 316 -10.27 6.06 -4.01
N ASN A 317 -9.96 4.78 -3.79
CA ASN A 317 -10.46 4.05 -2.63
C ASN A 317 -9.78 4.47 -1.32
N PHE A 318 -8.53 4.91 -1.37
CA PHE A 318 -7.87 5.54 -0.23
C PHE A 318 -8.59 6.84 0.18
N SER A 319 -8.87 7.72 -0.79
CA SER A 319 -9.63 8.96 -0.55
C SER A 319 -10.98 8.64 0.09
N GLU A 320 -11.75 7.73 -0.51
CA GLU A 320 -13.08 7.34 -0.02
C GLU A 320 -13.03 6.74 1.39
N ALA A 321 -12.07 5.85 1.67
CA ALA A 321 -11.90 5.27 3.00
C ALA A 321 -11.49 6.33 4.04
N PHE A 322 -10.63 7.28 3.67
CA PHE A 322 -10.21 8.37 4.57
C PHE A 322 -11.36 9.34 4.87
N ILE A 323 -12.16 9.71 3.85
CA ILE A 323 -13.36 10.52 4.03
C ILE A 323 -14.33 9.82 4.99
N ALA A 324 -14.59 8.53 4.76
CA ALA A 324 -15.43 7.71 5.62
C ALA A 324 -14.91 7.66 7.07
N TRP A 325 -13.59 7.56 7.25
CA TRP A 325 -12.95 7.57 8.57
C TRP A 325 -13.23 8.86 9.34
N ILE A 326 -13.04 10.02 8.70
CA ILE A 326 -13.31 11.32 9.34
C ILE A 326 -14.80 11.49 9.67
N HIS A 327 -15.70 10.99 8.82
CA HIS A 327 -17.14 10.99 9.12
C HIS A 327 -17.51 10.09 10.31
N ILE A 328 -16.88 8.92 10.46
CA ILE A 328 -17.05 8.08 11.67
C ILE A 328 -16.54 8.82 12.91
N LYS A 329 -15.40 9.51 12.84
CA LYS A 329 -14.90 10.32 13.97
C LYS A 329 -15.85 11.46 14.32
N ALA A 330 -16.45 12.11 13.32
CA ALA A 330 -17.49 13.11 13.53
C ALA A 330 -18.72 12.52 14.22
N LEU A 331 -19.19 11.33 13.79
CA LEU A 331 -20.28 10.60 14.44
C LEU A 331 -19.96 10.24 15.88
N ARG A 332 -18.74 9.76 16.16
CA ARG A 332 -18.29 9.43 17.53
C ARG A 332 -18.31 10.66 18.43
N VAL A 333 -17.76 11.78 17.97
CA VAL A 333 -17.80 13.05 18.71
C VAL A 333 -19.23 13.48 18.98
N PHE A 334 -20.12 13.37 17.98
CA PHE A 334 -21.52 13.74 18.14
C PHE A 334 -22.22 12.88 19.20
N VAL A 335 -22.14 11.54 19.08
CA VAL A 335 -22.78 10.60 20.02
C VAL A 335 -22.23 10.79 21.43
N GLU A 336 -20.91 10.84 21.60
CA GLU A 336 -20.29 11.02 22.92
C GLU A 336 -20.64 12.39 23.54
N SER A 337 -20.73 13.45 22.73
CA SER A 337 -21.13 14.78 23.20
C SER A 337 -22.58 14.78 23.67
N VAL A 338 -23.48 14.07 22.98
CA VAL A 338 -24.88 13.94 23.41
C VAL A 338 -25.00 13.10 24.68
N LEU A 339 -24.22 12.01 24.80
CA LEU A 339 -24.21 11.16 25.99
C LEU A 339 -23.67 11.89 27.23
N ARG A 340 -22.67 12.77 27.08
CA ARG A 340 -22.06 13.51 28.20
C ARG A 340 -22.75 14.82 28.53
N TYR A 341 -23.18 15.59 27.53
CA TYR A 341 -23.72 16.94 27.72
C TYR A 341 -25.24 16.99 27.70
N GLY A 342 -25.90 15.91 27.26
CA GLY A 342 -27.36 15.81 27.21
C GLY A 342 -27.98 16.61 26.06
N LEU A 343 -29.30 16.82 26.18
CA LEU A 343 -30.11 17.60 25.24
C LEU A 343 -30.54 18.92 25.87
N PRO A 344 -30.69 20.02 25.09
CA PRO A 344 -30.52 20.11 23.63
C PRO A 344 -29.05 20.01 23.19
N VAL A 345 -28.82 19.58 21.94
CA VAL A 345 -27.47 19.43 21.38
C VAL A 345 -26.81 20.80 21.25
N ASN A 346 -26.01 21.16 22.26
CA ASN A 346 -25.33 22.46 22.34
C ASN A 346 -23.86 22.24 22.71
N PHE A 347 -23.06 21.88 21.72
CA PHE A 347 -21.62 21.69 21.89
C PHE A 347 -20.84 22.29 20.71
N GLN A 348 -19.57 22.58 20.94
CA GLN A 348 -18.65 23.05 19.91
C GLN A 348 -17.53 22.01 19.73
N ALA A 349 -17.52 21.35 18.58
CA ALA A 349 -16.42 20.47 18.17
C ALA A 349 -15.27 21.30 17.55
N MET A 350 -14.05 20.92 17.87
CA MET A 350 -12.83 21.68 17.58
C MET A 350 -11.69 20.72 17.27
N LEU A 351 -10.90 21.06 16.25
CA LEU A 351 -9.72 20.33 15.85
C LEU A 351 -8.47 21.10 16.29
N LEU A 352 -7.64 20.51 17.13
CA LEU A 352 -6.40 21.11 17.61
C LEU A 352 -5.22 20.34 17.01
N GLN A 353 -4.27 21.07 16.45
CA GLN A 353 -2.98 20.53 16.02
C GLN A 353 -1.94 20.93 17.07
N PRO A 354 -1.57 20.03 17.99
CA PRO A 354 -0.62 20.34 19.04
C PRO A 354 0.80 20.52 18.49
N ASN A 355 1.57 21.43 19.09
CA ASN A 355 3.00 21.51 18.83
C ASN A 355 3.75 20.42 19.64
N LYS A 356 4.64 19.65 19.00
CA LYS A 356 5.36 18.49 19.61
C LYS A 356 5.98 18.79 20.97
N LYS A 357 6.53 20.00 21.17
CA LYS A 357 7.20 20.38 22.42
C LYS A 357 6.22 20.76 23.54
N ASN A 358 4.99 21.15 23.19
CA ASN A 358 4.03 21.78 24.10
C ASN A 358 2.80 20.89 24.40
N MET A 359 2.79 19.62 23.99
CA MET A 359 1.66 18.71 24.18
C MET A 359 1.24 18.59 25.66
N LYS A 360 2.22 18.44 26.57
CA LYS A 360 1.94 18.33 28.02
C LYS A 360 1.29 19.61 28.58
N LYS A 361 1.86 20.77 28.23
CA LYS A 361 1.33 22.08 28.64
C LYS A 361 -0.08 22.33 28.07
N LEU A 362 -0.33 21.91 26.82
CA LEU A 362 -1.67 22.00 26.21
C LEU A 362 -2.69 21.14 26.97
N ARG A 363 -2.32 19.94 27.43
CA ARG A 363 -3.18 19.11 28.28
C ARG A 363 -3.50 19.77 29.61
N GLU A 364 -2.51 20.32 30.28
CA GLU A 364 -2.70 21.04 31.56
C GLU A 364 -3.68 22.20 31.39
N VAL A 365 -3.50 23.03 30.35
CA VAL A 365 -4.39 24.15 30.04
C VAL A 365 -5.82 23.68 29.72
N LEU A 366 -5.99 22.63 28.92
CA LEU A 366 -7.32 22.09 28.60
C LEU A 366 -8.02 21.53 29.85
N ASN A 367 -7.27 20.85 30.73
CA ASN A 367 -7.81 20.34 31.98
C ASN A 367 -8.28 21.48 32.90
N ASP A 368 -7.50 22.55 33.03
CA ASP A 368 -7.87 23.70 33.86
C ASP A 368 -9.18 24.38 33.39
N ILE A 369 -9.40 24.44 32.08
CA ILE A 369 -10.62 25.03 31.50
C ILE A 369 -11.83 24.13 31.75
N TYR A 370 -11.68 22.82 31.57
CA TYR A 370 -12.80 21.88 31.46
C TYR A 370 -12.99 20.95 32.66
N LYS A 371 -12.15 20.99 33.69
CA LYS A 371 -12.28 20.18 34.91
C LYS A 371 -13.64 20.28 35.59
N HIS A 372 -14.33 21.41 35.45
CA HIS A 372 -15.67 21.62 36.01
C HIS A 372 -16.73 20.69 35.39
N LEU A 373 -16.49 20.16 34.18
CA LEU A 373 -17.38 19.21 33.51
C LEU A 373 -17.34 17.83 34.17
N ASP A 374 -16.26 17.51 34.88
CA ASP A 374 -16.08 16.22 35.58
C ASP A 374 -17.10 16.07 36.71
N SER A 375 -17.42 17.16 37.42
CA SER A 375 -18.46 17.16 38.46
C SER A 375 -19.87 16.92 37.89
N SER A 376 -20.11 17.25 36.62
CA SER A 376 -21.37 16.97 35.92
C SER A 376 -21.41 15.56 35.32
N ALA A 377 -20.28 15.04 34.84
CA ALA A 377 -20.16 13.67 34.33
C ALA A 377 -20.24 12.63 35.47
N ALA A 378 -19.59 12.89 36.61
CA ALA A 378 -19.64 12.02 37.79
C ALA A 378 -21.07 11.82 38.32
N ALA A 379 -21.93 12.83 38.25
CA ALA A 379 -23.33 12.73 38.68
C ALA A 379 -24.19 11.81 37.77
N ILE A 380 -23.83 11.65 36.49
CA ILE A 380 -24.50 10.75 35.54
C ILE A 380 -23.90 9.33 35.63
N ILE A 381 -22.59 9.25 35.86
CA ILE A 381 -21.85 8.00 36.03
C ILE A 381 -22.28 7.27 37.33
N ASP A 382 -22.55 7.98 38.42
CA ASP A 382 -23.01 7.38 39.69
C ASP A 382 -24.37 6.66 39.54
N SER A 383 -25.24 7.13 38.65
CA SER A 383 -26.50 6.46 38.28
C SER A 383 -26.34 5.27 37.31
N ALA A 384 -25.16 5.09 36.69
CA ALA A 384 -24.87 4.00 35.75
C ALA A 384 -23.84 2.98 36.29
N MET A 385 -23.22 3.23 37.45
CA MET A 385 -22.15 2.40 38.02
C MET A 385 -22.63 1.15 38.79
N ASP A 386 -23.93 0.87 38.87
CA ASP A 386 -24.47 -0.36 39.48
C ASP A 386 -24.49 -1.59 38.53
N ILE A 387 -23.64 -1.63 37.49
CA ILE A 387 -23.49 -2.79 36.60
C ILE A 387 -22.06 -3.34 36.65
N PRO A 388 -21.82 -4.48 37.33
CA PRO A 388 -20.51 -5.12 37.38
C PRO A 388 -20.10 -5.64 36.00
N GLY A 389 -19.01 -5.10 35.42
CA GLY A 389 -18.43 -5.61 34.16
C GLY A 389 -17.81 -4.57 33.21
N LEU A 390 -18.08 -3.27 33.40
CA LEU A 390 -17.50 -2.21 32.56
C LEU A 390 -16.11 -1.80 33.06
N ASN A 391 -15.07 -2.41 32.49
CA ASN A 391 -13.67 -2.10 32.82
C ASN A 391 -13.21 -0.84 32.06
N LEU A 392 -13.56 0.35 32.57
CA LEU A 392 -13.23 1.67 31.98
C LEU A 392 -11.79 2.14 32.29
N SER A 393 -10.84 1.22 32.47
CA SER A 393 -9.53 1.48 33.08
C SER A 393 -8.35 1.59 32.10
N GLN A 394 -8.58 1.46 30.79
CA GLN A 394 -7.49 1.48 29.78
C GLN A 394 -7.55 2.64 28.76
N GLN A 395 -8.54 3.54 28.83
CA GLN A 395 -8.60 4.71 27.94
C GLN A 395 -8.18 5.98 28.68
N GLU A 396 -7.44 6.86 28.00
CA GLU A 396 -7.11 8.20 28.51
C GLU A 396 -8.40 8.98 28.77
N TYR A 397 -8.80 9.07 30.05
CA TYR A 397 -9.98 9.80 30.46
C TYR A 397 -9.68 11.30 30.51
N TYR A 398 -10.52 12.09 29.86
CA TYR A 398 -10.50 13.55 29.95
C TYR A 398 -11.90 14.07 30.31
N PRO A 399 -12.02 15.20 31.05
CA PRO A 399 -13.31 15.82 31.41
C PRO A 399 -14.14 16.30 30.21
N TYR A 400 -13.54 16.34 29.02
CA TYR A 400 -14.15 16.69 27.74
C TYR A 400 -14.04 15.51 26.77
N VAL A 401 -14.89 15.48 25.75
CA VAL A 401 -14.82 14.48 24.67
C VAL A 401 -13.51 14.66 23.91
N TYR A 402 -12.74 13.58 23.77
CA TYR A 402 -11.44 13.59 23.12
C TYR A 402 -11.27 12.38 22.20
N TYR A 403 -10.83 12.64 20.97
CA TYR A 403 -10.34 11.61 20.04
C TYR A 403 -9.05 12.06 19.36
N LYS A 404 -8.11 11.12 19.25
CA LYS A 404 -6.86 11.32 18.50
C LYS A 404 -7.08 10.95 17.04
N ILE A 405 -6.53 11.75 16.13
CA ILE A 405 -6.43 11.46 14.70
C ILE A 405 -4.95 11.48 14.33
N ASP A 406 -4.41 10.35 13.92
CA ASP A 406 -3.03 10.28 13.41
C ASP A 406 -3.05 10.18 11.88
N CYS A 407 -2.47 11.17 11.22
CA CYS A 407 -2.29 11.19 9.78
C CYS A 407 -0.96 10.59 9.33
N ASN A 408 -0.15 10.03 10.24
CA ASN A 408 0.96 9.14 9.87
C ASN A 408 0.40 7.78 9.45
N LEU A 409 0.04 7.68 8.18
CA LEU A 409 -0.53 6.46 7.62
C LEU A 409 0.54 5.45 7.17
N LEU A 410 1.80 5.88 7.14
CA LEU A 410 2.95 5.08 6.74
C LEU A 410 4.03 5.19 7.83
N ASP A 411 4.34 4.07 8.48
CA ASP A 411 5.49 3.95 9.36
C ASP A 411 6.75 3.75 8.51
N PHE A 412 7.21 4.80 7.83
CA PHE A 412 8.57 4.79 7.33
C PHE A 412 9.50 4.88 8.55
N LYS A 413 9.99 3.73 9.02
CA LYS A 413 11.18 3.72 9.86
C LYS A 413 12.29 4.44 9.07
N PRO A 414 12.91 5.48 9.64
CA PRO A 414 14.01 6.19 8.99
C PRO A 414 15.21 5.27 8.73
#